data_AF-A0A0L8HWF5-F1
#
_entry.id   AF-A0A0L8HWF5-F1
#
_cell.length_a   1.000
_cell.length_b   1.000
_cell.length_c   1.000
_cell.angle_alpha   90.00
_cell.angle_beta   90.00
_cell.angle_gamma   90.00
#
_symmetry.space_group_name_H-M   'P 1'
#
loop_
_entity.id
_entity.type
_entity.pdbx_description
1 polymer ?
#
loop_
_entity_poly.entity_id
_entity_poly.type
_entity_poly.pdbx_seq_one_letter_code
_entity_poly.pdbx_strand_id
1 'polypeptide(L)'
;MIGETLFPLIHNMYPDKAGKITGMLLELDTSELLHMIKFHESLLAKVEEALTVLQAHEAKEAATTDIKTIHGQEPLTSSRIGTIPPPEQKQMIGETLFPLIQNMYPNKAGKITGMLLELDKAELLPLMDSCELLQAKVEEAMVALQENWD
;
A
#
# COMPACT_ATOMS: atom_id res chain seq x y z
N MET A 1 -0.55 20.10 -22.51
CA MET A 1 -0.77 18.71 -22.97
C MET A 1 -2.19 18.29 -22.63
N ILE A 2 -2.84 17.43 -23.42
CA ILE A 2 -4.27 17.09 -23.26
C ILE A 2 -4.59 16.50 -21.87
N GLY A 3 -3.64 15.78 -21.27
CA GLY A 3 -3.77 15.25 -19.90
C GLY A 3 -3.92 16.30 -18.82
N GLU A 4 -3.28 17.47 -18.96
CA GLU A 4 -3.37 18.55 -17.98
C GLU A 4 -4.76 19.21 -17.94
N THR A 5 -5.48 19.17 -19.06
CA THR A 5 -6.87 19.64 -19.13
C THR A 5 -7.86 18.59 -18.66
N LEU A 6 -7.58 17.30 -18.85
CA LEU A 6 -8.48 16.21 -18.48
C LEU A 6 -8.42 15.88 -16.98
N PHE A 7 -7.21 15.93 -16.41
CA PHE A 7 -6.95 15.60 -15.01
C PHE A 7 -7.83 16.36 -14.02
N PRO A 8 -7.95 17.71 -14.03
CA PRO A 8 -8.75 18.43 -13.06
C PRO A 8 -10.25 18.12 -13.16
N LEU A 9 -10.77 17.83 -14.36
CA LEU A 9 -12.15 17.39 -14.55
C LEU A 9 -12.41 16.05 -13.86
N ILE A 10 -11.51 15.08 -14.07
CA ILE A 10 -11.62 13.75 -13.48
C ILE A 10 -11.35 13.81 -11.97
N HIS A 11 -10.37 14.60 -11.53
CA HIS A 11 -10.01 14.78 -10.13
C HIS A 11 -11.13 15.40 -9.30
N ASN A 12 -11.90 16.31 -9.89
CA ASN A 12 -13.07 16.88 -9.22
C ASN A 12 -14.19 15.83 -9.00
N MET A 13 -14.23 14.77 -9.80
CA MET A 13 -15.23 13.69 -9.68
C MET A 13 -14.71 12.49 -8.87
N TYR A 14 -13.45 12.10 -9.08
CA TYR A 14 -12.81 10.92 -8.53
C TYR A 14 -11.39 11.26 -8.05
N PRO A 15 -11.21 12.03 -6.95
CA PRO A 15 -9.91 12.57 -6.54
C PRO A 15 -8.86 11.48 -6.30
N ASP A 16 -9.28 10.36 -5.72
CA ASP A 16 -8.42 9.24 -5.34
C ASP A 16 -7.96 8.39 -6.54
N LYS A 17 -8.82 8.28 -7.57
CA LYS A 17 -8.59 7.43 -8.75
C LYS A 17 -8.21 8.24 -10.00
N ALA A 18 -8.20 9.56 -9.91
CA ALA A 18 -7.97 10.47 -11.03
C ALA A 18 -6.68 10.22 -11.77
N GLY A 19 -5.57 9.97 -11.05
CA GLY A 19 -4.28 9.73 -11.69
C GLY A 19 -4.30 8.47 -12.57
N LYS A 20 -4.88 7.37 -12.07
CA LYS A 20 -4.98 6.10 -12.79
C LYS A 20 -5.94 6.20 -13.98
N ILE A 21 -7.13 6.76 -13.76
CA ILE A 21 -8.12 6.99 -14.82
C ILE A 21 -7.55 7.89 -15.91
N THR A 22 -6.96 9.03 -15.55
CA THR A 22 -6.35 9.95 -16.53
C THR A 22 -5.22 9.28 -17.29
N GLY A 23 -4.40 8.47 -16.63
CA GLY A 23 -3.34 7.69 -17.28
C GLY A 23 -3.88 6.74 -18.35
N MET A 24 -4.90 5.95 -18.01
CA MET A 24 -5.55 5.04 -18.95
C MET A 24 -6.21 5.78 -20.13
N LEU A 25 -6.84 6.92 -19.86
CA LEU A 25 -7.46 7.71 -20.92
C LEU A 25 -6.43 8.37 -21.83
N LEU A 26 -5.23 8.68 -21.34
CA LEU A 26 -4.15 9.23 -22.16
C LEU A 26 -3.54 8.22 -23.15
N GLU A 27 -3.84 6.93 -22.99
CA GLU A 27 -3.49 5.89 -23.97
C GLU A 27 -4.42 5.93 -25.20
N LEU A 28 -5.50 6.72 -25.16
CA LEU A 28 -6.41 6.90 -26.28
C LEU A 28 -5.85 7.86 -27.33
N ASP A 29 -6.29 7.69 -28.57
CA ASP A 29 -5.94 8.56 -29.67
C ASP A 29 -6.36 10.02 -29.41
N THR A 30 -5.57 10.96 -29.94
CA THR A 30 -5.85 12.40 -29.82
C THR A 30 -7.24 12.78 -30.31
N SER A 31 -7.75 12.11 -31.35
CA SER A 31 -9.11 12.33 -31.89
C SER A 31 -10.21 11.92 -30.89
N GLU A 32 -10.00 10.84 -30.15
CA GLU A 32 -10.95 10.32 -29.16
C GLU A 32 -10.91 11.18 -27.89
N LEU A 33 -9.72 11.55 -27.43
CA LEU A 33 -9.55 12.52 -26.35
C LEU A 33 -10.23 13.87 -26.63
N LEU A 34 -10.12 14.35 -27.87
CA LEU A 34 -10.73 15.61 -28.29
C LEU A 34 -12.26 15.49 -28.39
N HIS A 35 -12.78 14.32 -28.77
CA HIS A 35 -14.21 14.02 -28.71
C HIS A 35 -14.72 14.03 -27.27
N MET A 36 -13.99 13.43 -26.33
CA MET A 36 -14.34 13.43 -24.91
C MET A 36 -14.30 14.83 -24.28
N ILE A 37 -13.36 15.68 -24.68
CA ILE A 37 -13.31 17.08 -24.21
C ILE A 37 -14.50 17.88 -24.76
N LYS A 38 -14.94 17.59 -25.99
CA LYS A 38 -16.12 18.23 -26.59
C LYS A 38 -17.44 17.71 -26.01
N PHE A 39 -17.50 16.44 -25.59
CA PHE A 39 -18.71 15.80 -25.09
C PHE A 39 -18.50 15.18 -23.71
N HIS A 40 -19.06 15.83 -22.70
CA HIS A 40 -18.97 15.37 -21.31
C HIS A 40 -19.54 13.96 -21.10
N GLU A 41 -20.60 13.58 -21.81
CA GLU A 41 -21.19 12.23 -21.76
C GLU A 41 -20.20 11.15 -22.23
N SER A 42 -19.42 11.45 -23.27
CA SER A 42 -18.40 10.55 -23.81
C SER A 42 -17.22 10.41 -22.84
N LEU A 43 -16.85 11.49 -22.15
CA LEU A 43 -15.85 11.47 -21.08
C LEU A 43 -16.32 10.60 -19.90
N LEU A 44 -17.55 10.78 -19.44
CA LEU A 44 -18.11 10.01 -18.31
C LEU A 44 -18.16 8.51 -18.62
N ALA A 45 -18.70 8.13 -19.78
CA ALA A 45 -18.76 6.73 -20.18
C ALA A 45 -17.37 6.07 -20.20
N LYS A 46 -16.35 6.80 -20.67
CA LYS A 46 -14.95 6.33 -20.68
C LYS A 46 -14.32 6.29 -19.30
N VAL A 47 -14.65 7.24 -18.43
CA VAL A 47 -14.25 7.22 -17.02
C VAL A 47 -14.86 6.02 -16.30
N GLU A 48 -16.13 5.68 -16.55
CA GLU A 48 -16.78 4.49 -15.98
C GLU A 48 -16.19 3.17 -16.50
N GLU A 49 -15.84 3.11 -17.79
CA GLU A 49 -15.12 1.98 -18.38
C GLU A 49 -13.75 1.80 -17.70
N ALA A 50 -12.98 2.87 -17.57
CA ALA A 50 -11.71 2.86 -16.86
C ALA A 50 -11.88 2.48 -15.38
N LEU A 51 -12.94 2.96 -14.70
CA LEU A 51 -13.25 2.57 -13.32
C LEU A 51 -13.56 1.08 -13.20
N THR A 52 -14.33 0.51 -14.13
CA THR A 52 -14.66 -0.91 -14.13
C THR A 52 -13.40 -1.76 -14.30
N VAL A 53 -12.52 -1.35 -15.22
CA VAL A 53 -11.21 -2.00 -15.42
C VAL A 53 -10.34 -1.85 -14.17
N LEU A 54 -10.26 -0.65 -13.58
CA LEU A 54 -9.52 -0.41 -12.35
C LEU A 54 -10.09 -1.18 -11.16
N GLN A 55 -11.41 -1.39 -11.06
CA GLN A 55 -12.01 -2.21 -10.02
C GLN A 55 -11.73 -3.69 -10.22
N ALA A 56 -11.77 -4.17 -11.47
CA ALA A 56 -11.37 -5.54 -11.80
C ALA A 56 -9.87 -5.78 -11.52
N HIS A 57 -9.05 -4.75 -11.67
CA HIS A 57 -7.63 -4.75 -11.35
C HIS A 57 -7.34 -4.50 -9.86
N GLU A 58 -8.16 -3.73 -9.13
CA GLU A 58 -8.03 -3.46 -7.69
C GLU A 58 -8.11 -4.76 -6.87
N ALA A 59 -8.91 -5.74 -7.31
CA ALA A 59 -8.94 -7.07 -6.70
C ALA A 59 -7.62 -7.86 -6.85
N LYS A 60 -6.72 -7.42 -7.74
CA LYS A 60 -5.40 -8.05 -7.98
C LYS A 60 -4.22 -7.14 -7.63
N GLU A 61 -4.44 -5.82 -7.50
CA GLU A 61 -3.43 -4.79 -7.25
C GLU A 61 -3.54 -4.12 -5.87
N ALA A 62 -4.48 -4.54 -5.02
CA ALA A 62 -4.48 -4.20 -3.58
C ALA A 62 -3.42 -4.96 -2.76
N ALA A 63 -2.64 -5.85 -3.38
CA ALA A 63 -1.60 -6.67 -2.74
C ALA A 63 -0.20 -6.00 -2.70
N THR A 64 -0.11 -4.68 -2.87
CA THR A 64 1.14 -3.92 -2.70
C THR A 64 0.80 -2.61 -1.99
N THR A 65 0.38 -2.74 -0.73
CA THR A 65 0.55 -1.65 0.23
C THR A 65 1.99 -1.74 0.72
N ASP A 66 2.91 -1.29 -0.14
CA ASP A 66 4.34 -1.23 0.14
C ASP A 66 4.54 -0.27 1.34
N ILE A 67 4.71 -0.84 2.53
CA ILE A 67 4.99 -0.15 3.81
C ILE A 67 6.18 0.82 3.68
N LYS A 68 6.99 0.63 2.63
CA LYS A 68 8.11 1.43 2.17
C LYS A 68 7.85 2.94 2.01
N THR A 69 6.60 3.38 1.88
CA THR A 69 6.29 4.81 1.67
C THR A 69 6.13 5.62 2.97
N ILE A 70 6.09 4.96 4.15
CA ILE A 70 5.73 5.65 5.40
C ILE A 70 6.91 6.42 6.04
N HIS A 71 8.16 6.06 5.72
CA HIS A 71 9.34 6.76 6.23
C HIS A 71 10.08 7.46 5.09
N GLY A 72 10.10 8.80 5.09
CA GLY A 72 10.88 9.65 4.18
C GLY A 72 12.41 9.54 4.33
N GLN A 73 12.92 8.39 4.75
CA GLN A 73 14.33 8.01 4.75
C GLN A 73 14.46 6.71 3.97
N GLU A 74 15.50 6.63 3.14
CA GLU A 74 15.75 5.64 2.09
C GLU A 74 15.03 4.29 2.24
N PRO A 75 14.41 3.76 1.16
CA PRO A 75 13.65 2.53 1.23
C PRO A 75 14.49 1.39 1.80
N LEU A 76 14.11 0.90 2.99
CA LEU A 76 14.64 -0.33 3.57
C LEU A 76 14.14 -1.52 2.74
N THR A 77 14.75 -1.73 1.57
CA THR A 77 14.44 -2.85 0.71
C THR A 77 14.86 -4.14 1.39
N SER A 78 14.06 -5.20 1.22
CA SER A 78 14.39 -6.59 1.59
C SER A 78 15.81 -6.99 1.19
N SER A 79 16.28 -6.52 0.02
CA SER A 79 17.64 -6.69 -0.50
C SER A 79 18.73 -6.04 0.34
N ARG A 80 18.48 -4.87 0.96
CA ARG A 80 19.46 -4.17 1.82
C ARG A 80 19.50 -4.80 3.20
N ILE A 81 18.35 -5.24 3.74
CA ILE A 81 18.33 -5.95 5.02
C ILE A 81 19.03 -7.30 4.92
N GLY A 82 18.98 -7.99 3.77
CA GLY A 82 19.71 -9.25 3.56
C GLY A 82 21.22 -9.18 3.80
N THR A 83 21.85 -8.01 3.70
CA THR A 83 23.30 -7.82 3.89
C THR A 83 23.69 -7.25 5.26
N ILE A 84 22.72 -6.80 6.06
CA ILE A 84 22.92 -6.27 7.41
C ILE A 84 23.19 -7.44 8.38
N PRO A 85 24.04 -7.29 9.42
CA PRO A 85 24.26 -8.33 10.42
C PRO A 85 22.96 -8.69 11.19
N PRO A 86 22.76 -9.95 11.60
CA PRO A 86 21.52 -10.45 12.23
C PRO A 86 20.95 -9.60 13.39
N PRO A 87 21.75 -9.07 14.34
CA PRO A 87 21.21 -8.24 15.42
C PRO A 87 20.62 -6.92 14.91
N GLU A 88 21.28 -6.29 13.94
CA GLU A 88 20.90 -5.00 13.40
C GLU A 88 19.73 -5.12 12.42
N GLN A 89 19.60 -6.27 11.74
CA GLN A 89 18.41 -6.60 10.95
C GLN A 89 17.14 -6.56 11.79
N LYS A 90 17.13 -7.27 12.94
CA LYS A 90 15.96 -7.31 13.83
C LYS A 90 15.61 -5.93 14.37
N GLN A 91 16.62 -5.11 14.68
CA GLN A 91 16.41 -3.73 15.11
C GLN A 91 15.71 -2.90 14.02
N MET A 92 16.20 -2.95 12.79
CA MET A 92 15.62 -2.21 11.65
C MET A 92 14.19 -2.64 11.33
N ILE A 93 13.91 -3.95 11.40
CA ILE A 93 12.57 -4.51 11.23
C ILE A 93 11.66 -4.01 12.37
N GLY A 94 12.15 -4.04 13.60
CA GLY A 94 11.42 -3.59 14.78
C GLY A 94 11.03 -2.12 14.69
N GLU A 95 11.98 -1.26 14.30
CA GLU A 95 11.73 0.18 14.09
C GLU A 95 10.68 0.43 12.99
N THR A 96 10.60 -0.46 12.00
CA THR A 96 9.57 -0.38 10.94
C THR A 96 8.21 -0.86 11.43
N LEU A 97 8.15 -1.99 12.11
CA LEU A 97 6.90 -2.62 12.55
C LEU A 97 6.29 -1.94 13.78
N PHE A 98 7.10 -1.41 14.68
CA PHE A 98 6.66 -0.80 15.92
C PHE A 98 5.61 0.31 15.75
N PRO A 99 5.82 1.35 14.92
CA PRO A 99 4.82 2.42 14.74
C PRO A 99 3.52 1.90 14.13
N LEU A 100 3.58 0.90 13.24
CA LEU A 100 2.40 0.27 12.65
C LEU A 100 1.58 -0.45 13.71
N ILE A 101 2.24 -1.29 14.50
CA ILE A 101 1.62 -2.03 15.59
C ILE A 101 1.13 -1.05 16.66
N GLN A 102 1.86 0.03 16.94
CA GLN A 102 1.45 1.07 17.89
C GLN A 102 0.20 1.82 17.44
N ASN A 103 0.06 2.07 16.15
CA ASN A 103 -1.16 2.68 15.61
C ASN A 103 -2.39 1.76 15.80
N MET A 104 -2.20 0.44 15.75
CA MET A 104 -3.27 -0.55 15.94
C MET A 104 -3.52 -0.90 17.42
N TYR A 105 -2.44 -1.10 18.18
CA TYR A 105 -2.41 -1.61 19.55
C TYR A 105 -1.42 -0.80 20.43
N PRO A 106 -1.70 0.48 20.73
CA PRO A 106 -0.75 1.37 21.39
C PRO A 106 -0.27 0.88 22.77
N ASN A 107 -1.14 0.21 23.53
CA ASN A 107 -0.82 -0.29 24.87
C ASN A 107 0.02 -1.57 24.87
N LYS A 108 0.02 -2.34 23.78
CA LYS A 108 0.67 -3.66 23.70
C LYS A 108 1.75 -3.74 22.63
N ALA A 109 1.97 -2.67 21.86
CA ALA A 109 2.90 -2.62 20.75
C ALA A 109 4.31 -3.09 21.13
N GLY A 110 4.90 -2.59 22.23
CA GLY A 110 6.23 -3.02 22.64
C GLY A 110 6.36 -4.53 22.87
N LYS A 111 5.35 -5.16 23.49
CA LYS A 111 5.34 -6.61 23.72
C LYS A 111 5.12 -7.39 22.44
N ILE A 112 4.16 -6.98 21.62
CA ILE A 112 3.83 -7.64 20.35
C ILE A 112 5.01 -7.54 19.39
N THR A 113 5.59 -6.34 19.20
CA THR A 113 6.79 -6.15 18.38
C THR A 113 7.94 -7.01 18.90
N GLY A 114 8.17 -7.05 20.22
CA GLY A 114 9.18 -7.93 20.81
C GLY A 114 8.98 -9.40 20.43
N MET A 115 7.75 -9.91 20.58
CA MET A 115 7.39 -11.29 20.24
C MET A 115 7.52 -11.58 18.74
N LEU A 116 7.15 -10.64 17.88
CA LEU A 116 7.35 -10.76 16.43
C LEU A 116 8.83 -10.77 16.05
N LEU A 117 9.67 -9.99 16.73
CA LEU A 117 11.13 -9.98 16.50
C LEU A 117 11.82 -11.27 16.91
N GLU A 118 11.16 -12.15 17.67
CA GLU A 118 11.65 -13.50 17.94
C GLU A 118 11.46 -14.43 16.73
N LEU A 119 10.61 -14.09 15.77
CA LEU A 119 10.40 -14.85 14.55
C LEU A 119 11.62 -14.84 13.62
N ASP A 120 11.64 -15.82 12.71
CA ASP A 120 12.65 -15.94 11.67
C ASP A 120 12.56 -14.82 10.62
N LYS A 121 13.69 -14.53 9.99
CA LYS A 121 13.79 -13.51 8.93
C LYS A 121 12.81 -13.75 7.77
N ALA A 122 12.57 -15.02 7.45
CA ALA A 122 11.65 -15.42 6.38
C ALA A 122 10.19 -15.03 6.68
N GLU A 123 9.83 -14.97 7.96
CA GLU A 123 8.51 -14.53 8.41
C GLU A 123 8.46 -13.01 8.57
N LEU A 124 9.55 -12.39 9.02
CA LEU A 124 9.64 -10.93 9.22
C LEU A 124 9.65 -10.12 7.93
N LEU A 125 10.26 -10.63 6.87
CA LEU A 125 10.31 -9.98 5.55
C LEU A 125 8.93 -9.69 4.97
N PRO A 126 8.04 -10.68 4.80
CA PRO A 126 6.72 -10.44 4.21
C PRO A 126 5.82 -9.60 5.11
N LEU A 127 6.06 -9.55 6.43
CA LEU A 127 5.35 -8.67 7.36
C LEU A 127 5.64 -7.19 7.08
N MET A 128 6.81 -6.87 6.54
CA MET A 128 7.17 -5.52 6.11
C MET A 128 6.61 -5.18 4.72
N ASP A 129 6.22 -6.16 3.92
CA ASP A 129 5.63 -5.95 2.60
C ASP A 129 4.08 -5.93 2.65
N SER A 130 3.48 -6.54 3.68
CA SER A 130 2.04 -6.71 3.78
C SER A 130 1.48 -6.37 5.17
N CYS A 131 0.70 -5.29 5.24
CA CYS A 131 -0.05 -4.90 6.44
C CYS A 131 -1.08 -5.96 6.88
N GLU A 132 -1.67 -6.69 5.94
CA GLU A 132 -2.65 -7.75 6.27
C GLU A 132 -1.98 -8.91 7.00
N LEU A 133 -0.80 -9.32 6.51
CA LEU A 133 0.01 -10.36 7.17
C LEU A 133 0.49 -9.88 8.54
N LEU A 134 0.90 -8.61 8.63
CA LEU A 134 1.29 -7.98 9.89
C LEU A 134 0.15 -8.04 10.90
N GLN A 135 -1.04 -7.63 10.50
CA GLN A 135 -2.22 -7.66 11.36
C GLN A 135 -2.53 -9.09 11.83
N ALA A 136 -2.57 -10.06 10.91
CA ALA A 136 -2.83 -11.45 11.25
C ALA A 136 -1.82 -11.97 12.29
N LYS A 137 -0.52 -11.69 12.11
CA LYS A 137 0.52 -12.09 13.06
C LYS A 137 0.44 -11.34 14.39
N VAL A 138 0.06 -10.08 14.37
CA VAL A 138 -0.19 -9.28 15.57
C VAL A 138 -1.33 -9.87 16.40
N GLU A 139 -2.40 -10.34 15.76
CA GLU A 139 -3.51 -11.02 16.42
C GLU A 139 -3.07 -12.37 17.01
N GLU A 140 -2.29 -13.17 16.27
CA GLU A 140 -1.71 -14.42 16.80
C GLU A 140 -0.82 -14.15 18.03
N ALA A 141 0.06 -13.15 17.95
CA ALA A 141 0.92 -12.77 19.07
C ALA A 141 0.10 -12.25 20.27
N MET A 142 -1.02 -11.56 20.02
CA MET A 142 -1.93 -11.12 21.07
C MET A 142 -2.56 -12.29 21.83
N VAL A 143 -3.01 -13.32 21.11
CA VAL A 143 -3.57 -14.54 21.72
C VAL A 143 -2.48 -15.28 22.48
N ALA A 144 -1.30 -15.46 21.90
CA ALA A 144 -0.19 -16.13 22.57
C ALA A 144 0.30 -15.38 23.82
N LEU A 145 0.29 -14.04 23.81
CA LEU A 145 0.56 -13.23 25.00
C LEU A 145 -0.53 -13.35 26.08
N GLN A 146 -1.75 -13.73 25.71
CA GLN A 146 -2.82 -14.00 26.67
C GLN A 146 -2.73 -15.42 27.24
N GLU A 147 -2.34 -16.40 26.43
CA GLU A 147 -2.18 -17.81 26.82
C GLU A 147 -0.92 -18.06 27.66
N ASN A 148 0.15 -17.29 27.44
CA ASN A 148 1.47 -17.56 28.04
C ASN A 148 1.79 -16.66 29.26
N TRP A 149 0.80 -15.95 29.82
CA TRP A 149 0.98 -15.02 30.95
C TRP A 149 -0.14 -15.09 32.02
N ASP A 150 -0.79 -16.25 32.21
CA ASP A 150 -1.62 -16.54 33.40
C ASP A 150 -0.82 -17.27 34.49
#